data_AF-A0A9E5QAD0-F1
#
_entry.id   AF-A0A9E5QAD0-F1
#
_cell.length_a   1.000
_cell.length_b   1.000
_cell.length_c   1.000
_cell.angle_alpha   90.00
_cell.angle_beta   90.00
_cell.angle_gamma   90.00
#
_symmetry.space_group_name_H-M   'P 1'
#
loop_
_entity.id
_entity.type
_entity.pdbx_description
1 polymer ?
#
loop_
_entity_poly.entity_id
_entity_poly.type
_entity_poly.pdbx_seq_one_letter_code
_entity_poly.pdbx_strand_id
1 'polypeptide(L)' 'MSDTVKPLSIDQLRRVCDPAQFDFKSTEELSSLDEVLGQDRAVKAVSFGIDIESPGYNMYALGPPGTGKTTTIQK' A
#
# COMPACT_ATOMS: atom_id res chain seq x y z
N MET A 1 32.35 17.22 21.55
CA MET A 1 31.40 16.31 22.22
C MET A 1 31.29 15.10 21.32
N SER A 2 31.97 14.03 21.71
CA SER A 2 32.11 12.82 20.91
C SER A 2 30.95 11.90 21.23
N ASP A 3 29.90 11.93 20.42
CA ASP A 3 28.82 10.94 20.51
C ASP A 3 29.34 9.62 19.92
N THR A 4 29.77 8.72 20.80
CA THR A 4 30.14 7.35 20.44
C THR A 4 28.87 6.56 20.13
N VAL A 5 28.58 6.37 18.84
CA VAL A 5 27.46 5.53 18.37
C VAL A 5 27.70 4.07 18.80
N LYS A 6 26.75 3.48 19.52
CA LYS A 6 26.80 2.06 19.93
C LYS A 6 26.74 1.16 18.67
N PRO A 7 27.68 0.21 18.51
CA PRO A 7 27.64 -0.71 17.38
C PRO A 7 26.43 -1.64 17.45
N LEU A 8 25.82 -1.91 16.29
CA LEU A 8 24.71 -2.85 16.15
C LEU A 8 25.22 -4.30 16.13
N SER A 9 24.48 -5.19 16.76
CA SER A 9 24.71 -6.64 16.64
C SER A 9 24.12 -7.18 15.33
N ILE A 10 24.57 -8.37 14.90
CA ILE A 10 24.20 -8.97 13.60
C ILE A 10 22.67 -9.10 13.44
N ASP A 11 21.98 -9.44 14.52
CA ASP A 11 20.52 -9.58 14.59
C ASP A 11 19.77 -8.26 14.37
N GLN A 12 20.42 -7.11 14.60
CA GLN A 12 19.82 -5.79 14.40
C GLN A 12 20.01 -5.25 12.98
N LEU A 13 20.81 -5.93 12.14
CA LEU A 13 21.12 -5.48 10.78
C LEU A 13 19.98 -5.72 9.78
N ARG A 14 19.01 -6.59 10.12
CA ARG A 14 17.85 -6.84 9.28
C ARG A 14 16.62 -7.19 10.12
N ARG A 15 15.44 -6.93 9.57
CA ARG A 15 14.22 -7.57 10.08
C ARG A 15 14.15 -9.01 9.59
N VAL A 16 13.79 -9.92 10.49
CA VAL A 16 13.54 -11.33 10.16
C VAL A 16 12.04 -11.55 10.13
N CYS A 17 11.55 -12.11 9.03
CA CYS A 17 10.19 -12.62 8.91
C CYS A 17 10.29 -14.14 9.03
N ASP A 18 9.68 -14.73 10.06
CA ASP A 18 9.69 -16.17 10.27
C ASP A 18 8.70 -16.84 9.30
N PRO A 19 9.14 -17.69 8.35
CA PRO A 19 8.22 -18.36 7.44
C PRO A 19 7.27 -19.33 8.15
N ALA A 20 7.62 -19.83 9.33
CA ALA A 20 6.79 -20.76 10.09
C ALA A 20 5.52 -20.11 10.67
N GLN A 21 5.40 -18.77 10.60
CA GLN A 21 4.19 -18.06 11.03
C GLN A 21 3.02 -18.16 10.03
N PHE A 22 3.25 -18.68 8.83
CA PHE A 22 2.26 -18.74 7.75
C PHE A 22 1.77 -20.17 7.51
N ASP A 23 0.48 -20.29 7.19
CA ASP A 23 -0.17 -21.57 6.89
C ASP A 23 -0.04 -22.00 5.40
N PHE A 24 0.84 -21.35 4.63
CA PHE A 24 1.07 -21.62 3.20
C PHE A 24 2.57 -21.70 2.90
N LYS A 25 2.96 -22.39 1.81
CA LYS A 25 4.38 -22.52 1.44
C LYS A 25 4.82 -21.49 0.39
N SER A 26 3.92 -21.12 -0.51
CA SER A 26 4.15 -20.13 -1.57
C SER A 26 3.00 -19.15 -1.67
N THR A 27 3.29 -17.91 -2.05
CA THR A 27 2.25 -16.90 -2.32
C THR A 27 1.36 -17.26 -3.50
N GLU A 28 1.76 -18.25 -4.31
CA GLU A 28 0.91 -18.83 -5.38
C GLU A 28 -0.32 -19.56 -4.83
N GLU A 29 -0.31 -19.97 -3.56
CA GLU A 29 -1.44 -20.63 -2.90
C GLU A 29 -2.49 -19.63 -2.40
N LEU A 30 -2.16 -18.34 -2.39
CA LEU A 30 -3.05 -17.28 -1.90
C LEU A 30 -4.00 -16.83 -3.00
N SER A 31 -5.25 -16.57 -2.63
CA SER A 31 -6.17 -15.86 -3.49
C SER A 31 -5.69 -14.42 -3.72
N SER A 32 -5.81 -13.93 -4.96
CA SER A 32 -5.55 -12.53 -5.28
C SER A 32 -6.34 -11.61 -4.36
N LEU A 33 -5.69 -10.58 -3.85
CA LEU A 33 -6.36 -9.56 -3.05
C LEU A 33 -7.02 -8.54 -3.96
N ASP A 34 -8.34 -8.42 -3.85
CA ASP A 34 -9.12 -7.48 -4.65
C ASP A 34 -9.27 -6.08 -4.02
N GLU A 35 -8.57 -5.82 -2.94
CA GLU A 35 -8.68 -4.56 -2.20
C GLU A 35 -7.56 -3.58 -2.54
N VAL A 36 -7.87 -2.29 -2.45
CA VAL A 36 -6.87 -1.23 -2.57
C VAL A 36 -6.15 -1.07 -1.23
N LEU A 37 -4.91 -1.53 -1.15
CA LEU A 37 -4.13 -1.51 0.08
C LEU A 37 -3.65 -0.11 0.46
N GLY A 38 -3.94 0.30 1.70
CA GLY A 38 -3.34 1.48 2.35
C GLY A 38 -3.78 2.84 1.77
N GLN A 39 -4.88 2.88 1.03
CA GLN A 39 -5.35 4.08 0.32
C GLN A 39 -6.80 4.45 0.67
N ASP A 40 -7.24 4.21 1.90
CA ASP A 40 -8.62 4.45 2.36
C ASP A 40 -9.14 5.84 2.00
N ARG A 41 -8.29 6.86 2.14
CA ARG A 41 -8.64 8.24 1.77
C ARG A 41 -8.91 8.39 0.28
N ALA A 42 -8.10 7.76 -0.57
CA ALA A 42 -8.25 7.84 -2.02
C ALA A 42 -9.52 7.11 -2.48
N VAL A 43 -9.79 5.92 -1.93
CA VAL A 43 -11.02 5.16 -2.23
C VAL A 43 -12.25 5.99 -1.88
N LYS A 44 -12.32 6.55 -0.67
CA LYS A 44 -13.43 7.40 -0.23
C LYS A 44 -13.63 8.64 -1.12
N ALA A 45 -12.53 9.28 -1.55
CA ALA A 45 -12.60 10.44 -2.43
C ALA A 45 -13.12 10.08 -3.83
N VAL A 46 -12.75 8.91 -4.36
CA VAL A 46 -13.26 8.41 -5.64
C VAL A 46 -14.75 8.10 -5.53
N SER A 47 -15.19 7.36 -4.50
CA SER A 47 -16.62 7.09 -4.29
C SER A 47 -17.43 8.38 -4.21
N PHE A 48 -16.98 9.33 -3.36
CA PHE A 48 -17.62 10.64 -3.24
C PHE A 48 -17.67 11.41 -4.56
N GLY A 49 -16.57 11.41 -5.33
CA GLY A 49 -16.49 12.14 -6.59
C GLY A 49 -17.37 11.56 -7.70
N ILE A 50 -17.55 10.24 -7.74
CA ILE A 50 -18.44 9.55 -8.69
C ILE A 50 -19.92 9.85 -8.38
N ASP A 51 -20.28 10.02 -7.10
CA ASP A 51 -21.65 10.31 -6.66
C ASP A 51 -22.10 11.75 -6.99
N ILE A 52 -21.22 12.61 -7.52
CA ILE A 52 -21.55 14.00 -7.89
C ILE A 52 -22.13 14.06 -9.30
N GLU A 53 -23.46 14.18 -9.39
CA GLU A 53 -24.19 14.39 -10.65
C GLU A 53 -24.17 15.87 -11.07
N SER A 54 -23.02 16.37 -11.55
CA SER A 54 -22.89 17.72 -12.10
C SER A 54 -22.19 17.71 -13.45
N PRO A 55 -22.81 18.24 -14.52
CA PRO A 55 -22.15 18.38 -15.81
C PRO A 55 -20.84 19.15 -15.69
N GLY A 56 -19.77 18.62 -16.29
CA GLY A 56 -18.44 19.24 -16.26
C GLY A 56 -17.65 19.02 -14.96
N TYR A 57 -18.13 18.21 -14.03
CA TYR A 57 -17.33 17.77 -12.89
C TYR A 57 -16.22 16.82 -13.36
N ASN A 58 -14.99 17.08 -12.94
CA ASN A 58 -13.81 16.29 -13.33
C ASN A 58 -13.05 15.87 -12.07
N MET A 59 -12.50 14.65 -12.10
CA MET A 59 -11.62 14.14 -11.05
C MET A 59 -10.17 14.05 -11.54
N TYR A 60 -9.23 14.36 -10.65
CA TYR A 60 -7.80 14.22 -10.91
C TYR A 60 -7.13 13.41 -9.80
N ALA A 61 -6.40 12.36 -10.18
CA ALA A 61 -5.71 11.49 -9.24
C ALA A 61 -4.21 11.79 -9.20
N LEU A 62 -3.73 12.24 -8.03
CA LEU A 62 -2.34 12.59 -7.78
C LEU A 62 -1.65 11.56 -6.88
N GLY A 63 -0.40 11.22 -7.20
CA GLY A 63 0.45 10.37 -6.38
C GLY A 63 1.66 9.83 -7.15
N PRO A 64 2.68 9.30 -6.44
CA PRO A 64 3.88 8.76 -7.07
C PRO A 64 3.58 7.67 -8.13
N PRO A 65 4.48 7.43 -9.10
CA PRO A 65 4.39 6.27 -9.99
C PRO A 65 4.33 4.95 -9.20
N GLY A 66 3.66 3.92 -9.74
CA GLY A 66 3.57 2.60 -9.10
C GLY A 66 2.61 2.48 -7.92
N THR A 67 1.87 3.55 -7.57
CA THR A 67 0.91 3.54 -6.44
C THR A 67 -0.50 3.06 -6.79
N GLY A 68 -0.70 2.47 -7.97
CA GLY A 68 -1.99 1.90 -8.36
C GLY A 68 -3.08 2.91 -8.76
N LYS A 69 -2.76 4.20 -8.96
CA LYS A 69 -3.76 5.25 -9.29
C LYS A 69 -4.77 4.84 -10.37
N THR A 70 -4.28 4.35 -11.51
CA THR A 70 -5.13 3.95 -12.63
C THR A 70 -5.96 2.72 -12.28
N THR A 71 -5.34 1.72 -11.64
CA THR A 71 -6.03 0.50 -11.18
C THR A 71 -7.16 0.82 -10.21
N THR A 72 -6.99 1.77 -9.30
CA THR A 72 -8.02 2.20 -8.35
C THR A 72 -9.22 2.89 -9.02
N ILE A 73 -9.01 3.59 -10.14
CA ILE A 73 -10.08 4.34 -10.84
C ILE A 73 -10.84 3.45 -11.84
N GLN A 74 -10.16 2.47 -12.44
CA GLN A 74 -10.72 1.61 -13.48
C GLN A 74 -11.39 0.33 -12.95
N LYS A 75 -11.30 0.09 -11.65
CA LYS A 75 -11.93 -1.05 -10.99
C LYS A 75 -13.38 -0.74 -10.67
#